data_AF-A0A9P1ELF3-F1
#
_entry.id   AF-A0A9P1ELF3-F1
#
_cell.length_a   1.000
_cell.length_b   1.000
_cell.length_c   1.000
_cell.angle_alpha   90.00
_cell.angle_beta   90.00
_cell.angle_gamma   90.00
#
_symmetry.space_group_name_H-M   'P 1'
#
loop_
_entity.id
_entity.type
_entity.pdbx_description
1 polymer ?
#
loop_
_entity_poly.entity_id
_entity_poly.type
_entity_poly.pdbx_seq_one_letter_code
_entity_poly.pdbx_strand_id
1 'polypeptide(L)'
;MKEVEVWLQTFAPGSRTPIHRHSCEEVFVVLKGKGTLYLASNSHPKYPGDPQEIPVFTNSTFQIPTGDAHQVWNTGESEDLQVLVIISRPPVKVFIYDDWLMPHTAARLKYPYYWDEECHKASSFKDEL
;
A
#
# COMPACT_ATOMS: atom_id res chain seq x y z
N MET A 1 16.44 -3.42 17.26
CA MET A 1 15.80 -3.98 16.06
C MET A 1 14.51 -3.20 15.86
N LYS A 2 14.23 -2.66 14.66
CA LYS A 2 12.94 -2.04 14.32
C LYS A 2 12.34 -2.86 13.18
N GLU A 3 11.45 -3.77 13.52
CA GLU A 3 11.05 -4.87 12.62
C GLU A 3 9.69 -4.62 11.96
N VAL A 4 8.83 -3.85 12.62
CA VAL A 4 7.46 -3.54 12.19
C VAL A 4 7.15 -2.06 12.34
N GLU A 5 6.25 -1.57 11.48
CA GLU A 5 5.67 -0.23 11.53
C GLU A 5 4.15 -0.33 11.35
N VAL A 6 3.41 0.53 12.05
CA VAL A 6 1.95 0.49 12.12
C VAL A 6 1.38 1.84 11.71
N TRP A 7 0.39 1.82 10.83
CA TRP A 7 -0.37 2.99 10.40
C TRP A 7 -1.84 2.85 10.75
N LEU A 8 -2.49 3.98 11.04
CA LEU A 8 -3.94 4.12 11.02
C LEU A 8 -4.32 5.00 9.83
N GLN A 9 -5.12 4.46 8.91
CA GLN A 9 -5.55 5.18 7.71
C GLN A 9 -7.07 5.16 7.60
N THR A 10 -7.62 6.30 7.17
CA THR A 10 -9.05 6.45 6.87
C THR A 10 -9.19 6.93 5.42
N PHE A 11 -9.95 6.18 4.63
CA PHE A 11 -10.23 6.45 3.23
C PHE A 11 -11.68 6.92 3.07
N ALA A 12 -11.89 8.14 2.58
CA ALA A 12 -13.23 8.65 2.25
C ALA A 12 -13.90 7.82 1.13
N PRO A 13 -15.25 7.85 1.01
CA PRO A 13 -15.96 7.19 -0.08
C PRO A 13 -15.37 7.51 -1.45
N GLY A 14 -15.12 6.47 -2.26
CA GLY A 14 -14.55 6.59 -3.61
C GLY A 14 -13.04 6.81 -3.66
N SER A 15 -12.36 7.06 -2.53
CA SER A 15 -10.90 7.23 -2.50
C SER A 15 -10.16 5.89 -2.59
N ARG A 16 -8.96 5.93 -3.19
CA ARG A 16 -8.13 4.76 -3.44
C ARG A 16 -6.66 5.07 -3.28
N THR A 17 -5.88 4.07 -2.91
CA THR A 17 -4.42 4.15 -3.00
C THR A 17 -3.99 4.20 -4.48
N PRO A 18 -2.75 4.62 -4.79
CA PRO A 18 -2.15 4.28 -6.08
C PRO A 18 -2.10 2.76 -6.29
N ILE A 19 -1.96 2.33 -7.55
CA ILE A 19 -1.54 0.95 -7.83
C ILE A 19 -0.06 0.87 -7.47
N HIS A 20 0.32 -0.05 -6.60
CA HIS A 20 1.69 -0.09 -6.09
C HIS A 20 2.15 -1.47 -5.64
N ARG A 21 3.46 -1.62 -5.44
CA ARG A 21 4.11 -2.77 -4.79
C ARG A 21 5.19 -2.33 -3.81
N HIS A 22 5.58 -3.21 -2.90
CA HIS A 22 6.72 -3.05 -1.99
C HIS A 22 7.34 -4.40 -1.62
N SER A 23 8.61 -4.38 -1.16
CA SER A 23 9.39 -5.57 -0.79
C SER A 23 9.33 -5.89 0.71
N CYS A 24 8.12 -5.87 1.26
CA CYS A 24 7.80 -6.26 2.63
C CYS A 24 6.43 -6.95 2.67
N GLU A 25 6.18 -7.70 3.74
CA GLU A 25 4.83 -8.11 4.11
C GLU A 25 4.03 -6.89 4.58
N GLU A 26 2.76 -6.84 4.20
CA GLU A 26 1.80 -5.85 4.64
C GLU A 26 0.48 -6.54 5.02
N VAL A 27 -0.04 -6.22 6.20
CA VAL A 27 -1.28 -6.79 6.75
C VAL A 27 -2.23 -5.66 7.07
N PHE A 28 -3.48 -5.81 6.62
CA PHE A 28 -4.57 -4.89 6.91
C PHE A 28 -5.55 -5.52 7.90
N VAL A 29 -6.05 -4.72 8.82
CA VAL A 29 -7.20 -5.04 9.67
C VAL A 29 -8.26 -3.97 9.44
N VAL A 30 -9.43 -4.37 8.94
CA VAL A 30 -10.51 -3.43 8.63
C VAL A 30 -11.31 -3.13 9.90
N LEU A 31 -11.19 -1.91 10.40
CA LEU A 31 -11.84 -1.45 11.64
C LEU A 31 -13.28 -0.95 11.39
N LYS A 32 -13.52 -0.33 10.24
CA LYS A 32 -14.81 0.24 9.85
C LYS A 32 -14.91 0.29 8.33
N GLY A 33 -16.13 0.23 7.80
CA GLY A 33 -16.41 0.40 6.38
C GLY A 33 -16.23 -0.86 5.55
N LYS A 34 -16.28 -0.67 4.24
CA LYS A 34 -16.09 -1.72 3.23
C LYS A 34 -15.35 -1.16 2.03
N GLY A 35 -14.76 -2.05 1.26
CA GLY A 35 -14.02 -1.68 0.06
C GLY A 35 -13.75 -2.87 -0.83
N THR A 36 -12.88 -2.65 -1.80
CA THR A 36 -12.36 -3.68 -2.70
C THR A 36 -10.84 -3.62 -2.69
N LEU A 37 -10.21 -4.76 -2.47
CA LEU A 37 -8.79 -4.99 -2.74
C LEU A 37 -8.66 -5.46 -4.20
N TYR A 38 -7.85 -4.75 -4.97
CA TYR A 38 -7.41 -5.18 -6.29
C TYR A 38 -6.01 -5.78 -6.11
N LEU A 39 -5.84 -7.07 -6.41
CA LEU A 39 -4.59 -7.79 -6.20
C LEU A 39 -4.14 -8.51 -7.47
N ALA A 40 -2.94 -8.18 -7.93
CA ALA A 40 -2.29 -8.83 -9.06
C ALA A 40 -1.04 -9.57 -8.57
N SER A 41 -1.03 -10.89 -8.77
CA SER A 41 0.13 -11.72 -8.42
C SER A 41 1.33 -11.35 -9.27
N ASN A 42 2.51 -11.26 -8.65
CA ASN A 42 3.78 -11.04 -9.34
C ASN A 42 4.26 -12.26 -10.15
N SER A 43 3.40 -13.25 -10.41
CA SER A 43 3.68 -14.38 -11.30
C SER A 43 3.77 -13.96 -12.78
N HIS A 44 3.16 -12.84 -13.16
CA HIS A 44 3.26 -12.32 -14.52
C HIS A 44 4.60 -11.58 -14.69
N PRO A 45 5.45 -11.92 -15.68
CA PRO A 45 6.87 -11.54 -15.64
C PRO A 45 7.14 -10.07 -16.01
N LYS A 46 6.16 -9.33 -16.55
CA LYS A 46 6.40 -8.02 -17.17
C LYS A 46 5.63 -6.87 -16.56
N TYR A 47 4.37 -7.08 -16.20
CA TYR A 47 3.43 -6.06 -15.71
C TYR A 47 2.34 -6.74 -14.86
N PRO A 48 1.63 -6.01 -13.98
CA PRO A 48 0.62 -6.57 -13.08
C PRO A 48 -0.47 -7.39 -13.79
N GLY A 49 -1.03 -6.86 -14.87
CA GLY A 49 -2.12 -7.48 -15.62
C GLY A 49 -3.47 -7.28 -14.94
N ASP A 50 -4.43 -8.15 -15.22
CA ASP A 50 -5.78 -8.02 -14.66
C ASP A 50 -5.79 -8.39 -13.17
N PRO A 51 -6.11 -7.46 -12.25
CA PRO A 51 -6.15 -7.75 -10.83
C PRO A 51 -7.39 -8.57 -10.47
N GLN A 52 -7.27 -9.40 -9.44
CA GLN A 52 -8.42 -9.99 -8.77
C GLN A 52 -9.10 -8.94 -7.90
N GLU A 53 -10.44 -8.89 -7.96
CA GLU A 53 -11.25 -8.02 -7.11
C GLU A 53 -11.75 -8.80 -5.90
N ILE A 54 -11.32 -8.39 -4.70
CA ILE A 54 -11.62 -9.08 -3.45
C ILE A 54 -12.37 -8.12 -2.53
N PRO A 55 -13.62 -8.42 -2.15
CA PRO A 55 -14.35 -7.56 -1.22
C PRO A 55 -13.72 -7.58 0.17
N VAL A 56 -13.57 -6.41 0.78
CA VAL A 56 -13.11 -6.24 2.16
C VAL A 56 -14.19 -5.54 2.98
N PHE A 57 -14.34 -5.92 4.25
CA PHE A 57 -15.42 -5.43 5.11
C PHE A 57 -14.97 -5.38 6.57
N THR A 58 -15.66 -4.61 7.41
CA THR A 58 -15.40 -4.51 8.85
C THR A 58 -15.14 -5.87 9.50
N ASN A 59 -14.11 -5.93 10.34
CA ASN A 59 -13.67 -7.13 11.05
C ASN A 59 -13.08 -8.24 10.15
N SER A 60 -12.71 -7.91 8.91
CA SER A 60 -11.87 -8.76 8.06
C SER A 60 -10.39 -8.36 8.16
N THR A 61 -9.52 -9.30 7.78
CA THR A 61 -8.08 -9.06 7.60
C THR A 61 -7.65 -9.62 6.26
N PHE A 62 -6.65 -8.98 5.65
CA PHE A 62 -6.01 -9.48 4.44
C PHE A 62 -4.52 -9.16 4.47
N GLN A 63 -3.75 -9.96 3.74
CA GLN A 63 -2.30 -9.80 3.60
C GLN A 63 -1.98 -9.54 2.13
N ILE A 64 -1.03 -8.63 1.89
CA ILE A 64 -0.41 -8.44 0.59
C ILE A 64 0.87 -9.30 0.54
N PRO A 65 0.97 -10.29 -0.36
CA PRO A 65 2.21 -11.01 -0.59
C PRO A 65 3.33 -10.06 -1.03
N THR A 66 4.56 -10.34 -0.57
CA THR A 66 5.70 -9.47 -0.88
C THR A 66 5.91 -9.32 -2.38
N GLY A 67 5.92 -8.07 -2.86
CA GLY A 67 6.16 -7.73 -4.25
C GLY A 67 4.92 -7.72 -5.16
N ASP A 68 3.77 -8.19 -4.67
CA ASP A 68 2.53 -8.17 -5.45
C ASP A 68 2.01 -6.74 -5.65
N ALA A 69 1.53 -6.47 -6.86
CA ALA A 69 0.94 -5.18 -7.20
C ALA A 69 -0.50 -5.15 -6.71
N HIS A 70 -0.89 -4.09 -6.01
CA HIS A 70 -2.23 -4.00 -5.45
C HIS A 70 -2.72 -2.55 -5.34
N GLN A 71 -4.03 -2.43 -5.10
CA GLN A 71 -4.71 -1.16 -4.80
C GLN A 71 -5.85 -1.42 -3.81
N VAL A 72 -5.93 -0.60 -2.77
CA VAL A 72 -7.06 -0.59 -1.84
C VAL A 72 -7.98 0.56 -2.24
N TRP A 73 -9.27 0.24 -2.45
CA TRP A 73 -10.29 1.20 -2.83
C TRP A 73 -11.46 1.14 -1.86
N ASN A 74 -11.82 2.27 -1.25
CA ASN A 74 -13.11 2.43 -0.59
C ASN A 74 -14.23 2.50 -1.65
N THR A 75 -14.86 1.36 -1.91
CA THR A 75 -16.05 1.21 -2.78
C THR A 75 -17.37 1.39 -2.01
N GLY A 76 -17.32 1.73 -0.72
CA GLY A 76 -18.48 2.18 0.04
C GLY A 76 -18.99 3.53 -0.46
N GLU A 77 -20.32 3.68 -0.53
CA GLU A 77 -20.95 4.88 -1.10
C GLU A 77 -21.00 6.06 -0.11
N SER A 78 -21.05 5.78 1.19
CA SER A 78 -21.35 6.80 2.21
C SER A 78 -20.53 6.67 3.50
N GLU A 79 -19.75 5.60 3.66
CA GLU A 79 -18.99 5.34 4.87
C GLU A 79 -17.49 5.34 4.59
N ASP A 80 -16.71 5.93 5.50
CA ASP A 80 -15.26 5.83 5.48
C ASP A 80 -14.78 4.40 5.73
N LEU A 81 -13.75 3.99 5.00
CA LEU A 81 -12.99 2.77 5.24
C LEU A 81 -11.83 3.09 6.18
N GLN A 82 -11.86 2.56 7.40
CA GLN A 82 -10.77 2.72 8.36
C GLN A 82 -10.02 1.40 8.53
N VAL A 83 -8.69 1.46 8.43
CA VAL A 83 -7.80 0.30 8.52
C VAL A 83 -6.62 0.57 9.44
N LEU A 84 -6.22 -0.47 10.17
CA LEU A 84 -4.85 -0.59 10.67
C LEU A 84 -4.02 -1.30 9.61
N VAL A 85 -2.85 -0.76 9.32
CA VAL A 85 -1.88 -1.34 8.37
C VAL A 85 -0.61 -1.66 9.14
N ILE A 86 -0.10 -2.88 8.98
CA ILE A 86 1.15 -3.32 9.60
C ILE A 86 2.09 -3.75 8.49
N ILE A 87 3.27 -3.15 8.43
CA ILE A 87 4.33 -3.55 7.51
C ILE A 87 5.53 -4.13 8.25
N SER A 88 6.21 -5.07 7.61
CA SER A 88 7.57 -5.47 7.98
C SER A 88 8.61 -4.59 7.29
N ARG A 89 9.86 -4.62 7.79
CA ARG A 89 11.03 -3.96 7.17
C ARG A 89 10.84 -2.44 6.91
N PRO A 90 10.38 -1.66 7.90
CA PRO A 90 10.20 -0.22 7.73
C PRO A 90 11.53 0.53 7.51
N PRO A 91 11.49 1.76 6.97
CA PRO A 91 10.32 2.44 6.38
C PRO A 91 9.96 1.87 5.00
N VAL A 92 8.71 2.09 4.57
CA VAL A 92 8.18 1.51 3.33
C VAL A 92 8.92 2.04 2.08
N LYS A 93 9.16 1.15 1.10
CA LYS A 93 9.69 1.50 -0.22
C LYS A 93 8.65 1.15 -1.29
N VAL A 94 7.94 2.17 -1.76
CA VAL A 94 6.76 1.99 -2.62
C VAL A 94 7.12 2.21 -4.09
N PHE A 95 6.85 1.22 -4.95
CA PHE A 95 6.90 1.39 -6.40
C PHE A 95 5.49 1.61 -6.95
N ILE A 96 5.24 2.78 -7.54
CA ILE A 96 3.93 3.20 -8.04
C ILE A 96 3.81 2.90 -9.53
N TYR A 97 2.65 2.39 -9.93
CA TYR A 97 2.26 2.19 -11.31
C TYR A 97 1.23 3.23 -11.75
N ASP A 98 1.28 3.61 -13.03
CA ASP A 98 0.30 4.51 -13.63
C ASP A 98 -0.99 3.76 -14.00
N ASP A 99 -0.86 2.50 -14.41
CA ASP A 99 -1.95 1.57 -14.69
C ASP A 99 -1.51 0.10 -14.48
N TRP A 100 -2.44 -0.84 -14.62
CA TRP A 100 -2.20 -2.27 -14.44
C TRP A 100 -1.37 -2.93 -15.56
N LEU A 101 -1.15 -2.24 -16.69
CA LEU A 101 -0.36 -2.72 -17.83
C LEU A 101 1.06 -2.13 -17.85
N MET A 102 1.34 -1.17 -16.97
CA MET A 102 2.66 -0.57 -16.82
C MET A 102 3.69 -1.65 -16.44
N PRO A 103 4.82 -1.76 -17.17
CA PRO A 103 5.85 -2.71 -16.85
C PRO A 103 6.39 -2.55 -15.42
N HIS A 104 6.67 -3.66 -14.73
CA HIS A 104 7.25 -3.66 -13.39
C HIS A 104 8.55 -2.86 -13.31
N THR A 105 9.35 -2.89 -14.39
CA THR A 105 10.60 -2.15 -14.53
C THR A 105 10.42 -0.65 -14.72
N ALA A 106 9.22 -0.21 -15.15
CA ALA A 106 8.89 1.20 -15.32
C ALA A 106 8.24 1.81 -14.07
N ALA A 107 7.75 0.98 -13.13
CA ALA A 107 7.16 1.45 -11.88
C ALA A 107 8.13 2.38 -11.12
N ARG A 108 7.62 3.49 -10.62
CA ARG A 108 8.43 4.57 -10.06
C ARG A 108 8.57 4.42 -8.56
N LEU A 109 9.81 4.37 -8.07
CA LEU A 109 10.08 4.37 -6.64
C LEU A 109 9.71 5.72 -6.03
N LYS A 110 8.82 5.72 -5.04
CA LYS A 110 8.55 6.85 -4.14
C LYS A 110 9.13 6.54 -2.76
N TYR A 111 10.32 7.07 -2.50
CA TYR A 111 11.02 6.96 -1.22
C TYR A 111 11.79 8.27 -0.91
N PRO A 112 11.69 8.84 0.30
CA PRO A 112 10.72 8.50 1.35
C PRO A 112 9.27 8.64 0.85
N TYR A 113 8.37 7.83 1.42
CA TYR A 113 6.94 8.01 1.13
C TYR A 113 6.42 9.27 1.83
N TYR A 114 5.25 9.76 1.43
CA TYR A 114 4.80 11.11 1.78
C TYR A 114 4.82 11.41 3.29
N TRP A 115 4.47 10.44 4.14
CA TRP A 115 4.47 10.59 5.59
C TRP A 115 5.86 10.52 6.24
N ASP A 116 6.88 10.02 5.54
CA ASP A 116 8.26 9.93 6.05
C ASP A 116 9.14 11.11 5.62
N GLU A 117 8.67 11.98 4.71
CA GLU A 117 9.51 13.00 4.06
C GLU A 117 10.17 13.96 5.05
N GLU A 118 9.42 14.47 6.03
CA GLU A 118 9.92 15.46 6.99
C GLU A 118 10.96 14.85 7.93
N CYS A 119 10.66 13.66 8.49
CA CYS A 119 11.57 12.95 9.37
C CYS A 119 12.84 12.52 8.63
N HIS A 120 12.72 12.06 7.38
CA HIS A 120 13.86 11.67 6.57
C HIS A 120 14.79 12.86 6.29
N LYS A 121 14.25 14.01 5.87
CA LYS A 121 15.02 15.25 5.69
C LYS A 121 15.71 15.68 6.99
N ALA A 122 15.01 15.65 8.11
CA ALA A 122 15.59 16.02 9.40
C ALA A 122 16.73 15.08 9.84
N SER A 123 16.70 13.80 9.44
CA SER A 123 17.78 12.85 9.71
C SER A 123 19.01 13.08 8.84
N SER A 124 18.84 13.40 7.55
CA SER A 124 19.99 13.65 6.67
C SER A 124 20.81 14.87 7.10
N PHE A 125 20.14 15.92 7.63
CA PHE A 125 20.85 17.08 8.17
C PHE A 125 21.65 16.78 9.44
N LYS A 126 21.34 15.71 10.17
CA LYS A 126 22.10 15.33 11.37
C LYS A 126 23.38 14.56 11.06
N ASP A 127 23.46 13.91 9.90
CA ASP A 127 24.63 13.12 9.50
C ASP A 127 25.68 13.96 8.75
N GLU A 128 25.33 15.18 8.32
CA GLU A 128 26.24 16.14 7.65
C GLU A 128 26.90 17.16 8.61
N LEU A 129 26.63 17.07 9.92
CA LEU A 129 27.17 17.91 11.00
C LEU A 129 28.09 17.10 11.94
#